data_AF-A0A7J3ZAD9-F1
#
_entry.id   AF-A0A7J3ZAD9-F1
#
_cell.length_a   1.000
_cell.length_b   1.000
_cell.length_c   1.000
_cell.angle_alpha   90.00
_cell.angle_beta   90.00
_cell.angle_gamma   90.00
#
_symmetry.space_group_name_H-M   'P 1'
#
loop_
_entity.id
_entity.type
_entity.pdbx_description
1 polymer ?
#
loop_
_entity_poly.entity_id
_entity_poly.type
_entity_poly.pdbx_seq_one_letter_code
_entity_poly.pdbx_strand_id
1 'polypeptide(L)'
;MPDFKIVVSDPTVKEVRVVPVKVVGVVDLPYNERHKEQRELVQCKANPKLVEMLNPVLKVVVVRIWKNRANNEKVNIVAKVVEDASLDMQTVLVPEALLREKLGVVEAIGEIFRAPAFQIRVSGAEASRLVGLRIGDKFDGSLIGLNNVQLEIRGGSDLAGFPMRIDISGPVKKYVLLSQGPGFRPKEDGERRRKLVRGDTISEDIVQINTVAILSKS
;
A
#
# COMPACT_ATOMS: atom_id res chain seq x y z
N MET A 1 -2.82 21.95 3.05
CA MET A 1 -3.55 20.80 3.62
C MET A 1 -2.64 19.61 3.58
N PRO A 2 -2.49 18.85 4.67
CA PRO A 2 -1.65 17.66 4.68
C PRO A 2 -2.18 16.63 3.67
N ASP A 3 -1.25 16.07 2.89
CA ASP A 3 -1.49 14.99 1.93
C ASP A 3 -0.42 13.93 2.17
N PHE A 4 -0.85 12.74 2.60
CA PHE A 4 0.03 11.66 2.97
C PHE A 4 -0.19 10.44 2.09
N LYS A 5 0.91 9.88 1.61
CA LYS A 5 0.95 8.56 1.02
C LYS A 5 1.20 7.52 2.11
N ILE A 6 0.16 6.81 2.50
CA ILE A 6 0.24 5.76 3.51
C ILE A 6 0.58 4.44 2.81
N VAL A 7 1.68 3.85 3.22
CA VAL A 7 2.09 2.51 2.80
C VAL A 7 1.68 1.55 3.90
N VAL A 8 0.81 0.60 3.56
CA VAL A 8 0.33 -0.44 4.48
C VAL A 8 1.03 -1.73 4.12
N SER A 9 1.77 -2.29 5.07
CA SER A 9 2.38 -3.62 4.95
C SER A 9 1.56 -4.64 5.72
N ASP A 10 1.33 -5.80 5.09
CA ASP A 10 0.71 -6.97 5.69
C ASP A 10 1.79 -7.95 6.19
N PRO A 11 2.08 -8.00 7.50
CA PRO A 11 3.18 -8.79 8.04
C PRO A 11 2.91 -10.31 8.01
N THR A 12 1.66 -10.72 7.79
CA THR A 12 1.29 -12.14 7.80
C THR A 12 1.57 -12.83 6.46
N VAL A 13 1.94 -12.07 5.44
CA VAL A 13 2.37 -12.59 4.13
C VAL A 13 3.83 -13.05 4.20
N LYS A 14 4.04 -14.32 4.59
CA LYS A 14 5.37 -14.95 4.55
C LYS A 14 5.69 -15.55 3.17
N GLU A 15 4.72 -16.20 2.55
CA GLU A 15 4.80 -16.74 1.20
C GLU A 15 3.61 -16.26 0.37
N VAL A 16 3.91 -15.70 -0.80
CA VAL A 16 2.89 -15.18 -1.71
C VAL A 16 2.46 -16.31 -2.64
N ARG A 17 1.26 -16.84 -2.43
CA ARG A 17 0.63 -17.76 -3.38
C ARG A 17 0.14 -16.98 -4.59
N VAL A 18 0.62 -17.36 -5.77
CA VAL A 18 0.29 -16.72 -7.04
C VAL A 18 -0.59 -17.67 -7.85
N VAL A 19 -1.75 -17.18 -8.29
CA VAL A 19 -2.71 -17.97 -9.08
C VAL A 19 -2.89 -17.29 -10.44
N PRO A 20 -2.72 -18.01 -11.57
CA PRO A 20 -3.01 -17.45 -12.88
C PRO A 20 -4.52 -17.28 -13.06
N VAL A 21 -4.93 -16.13 -13.57
CA VAL A 21 -6.34 -15.77 -13.76
C VAL A 21 -6.57 -15.02 -15.08
N LYS A 22 -7.75 -15.22 -15.67
CA LYS A 22 -8.30 -14.38 -16.72
C LYS A 22 -8.91 -13.14 -16.07
N VAL A 23 -8.42 -11.98 -16.44
CA VAL A 23 -8.90 -10.68 -15.96
C VAL A 23 -9.86 -10.12 -16.99
N VAL A 24 -11.10 -9.84 -16.60
CA VAL A 24 -12.17 -9.35 -17.47
C VAL A 24 -12.68 -8.01 -16.96
N GLY A 25 -12.77 -7.03 -17.86
CA GLY A 25 -13.34 -5.71 -17.58
C GLY A 25 -14.85 -5.74 -17.53
N VAL A 26 -15.45 -5.13 -16.50
CA VAL A 26 -16.90 -5.00 -16.34
C VAL A 26 -17.29 -3.55 -16.08
N VAL A 27 -18.41 -3.11 -16.65
CA VAL A 27 -18.94 -1.74 -16.54
C VAL A 27 -19.59 -1.48 -15.17
N ASP A 28 -20.12 -2.52 -14.54
CA ASP A 28 -20.83 -2.49 -13.24
C ASP A 28 -19.94 -2.03 -12.06
N LEU A 29 -18.62 -2.09 -12.20
CA LEU A 29 -17.71 -1.69 -11.12
C LEU A 29 -17.34 -0.20 -11.23
N PRO A 30 -17.51 0.59 -10.16
CA PRO A 30 -17.25 2.02 -10.19
C PRO A 30 -15.75 2.29 -10.34
N TYR A 31 -15.42 3.23 -11.22
CA TYR A 31 -14.05 3.73 -11.40
C TYR A 31 -14.08 5.25 -11.56
N ASN A 32 -13.95 5.93 -10.42
CA ASN A 32 -14.02 7.39 -10.31
C ASN A 32 -12.62 8.00 -10.15
N GLU A 33 -12.52 9.33 -10.23
CA GLU A 33 -11.26 10.08 -10.06
C GLU A 33 -10.54 9.76 -8.72
N ARG A 34 -11.29 9.46 -7.66
CA ARG A 34 -10.72 9.02 -6.37
C ARG A 34 -9.89 7.73 -6.46
N HIS A 35 -10.25 6.84 -7.38
CA HIS A 35 -9.49 5.62 -7.66
C HIS A 35 -8.23 5.92 -8.46
N LYS A 36 -8.27 6.94 -9.33
CA LYS A 36 -7.08 7.43 -10.07
C LYS A 36 -6.06 8.04 -9.13
N GLU A 37 -6.53 8.82 -8.16
CA GLU A 37 -5.70 9.46 -7.14
C GLU A 37 -5.23 8.49 -6.04
N GLN A 38 -5.59 7.20 -6.11
CA GLN A 38 -5.26 6.19 -5.10
C GLN A 38 -5.79 6.53 -3.70
N ARG A 39 -6.87 7.32 -3.60
CA ARG A 39 -7.55 7.59 -2.32
C ARG A 39 -8.41 6.42 -1.87
N GLU A 40 -8.99 5.71 -2.83
CA GLU A 40 -9.83 4.54 -2.59
C GLU A 40 -9.30 3.37 -3.42
N LEU A 41 -9.29 2.17 -2.81
CA LEU A 41 -8.91 0.94 -3.52
C LEU A 41 -10.02 0.54 -4.48
N VAL A 42 -9.62 0.17 -5.70
CA VAL A 42 -10.55 -0.35 -6.70
C VAL A 42 -11.17 -1.65 -6.20
N GLN A 43 -12.43 -1.92 -6.53
CA GLN A 43 -13.08 -3.19 -6.22
C GLN A 43 -12.83 -4.22 -7.33
N CYS A 44 -12.53 -5.46 -6.97
CA CYS A 44 -12.52 -6.59 -7.89
C CYS A 44 -13.48 -7.67 -7.40
N LYS A 45 -14.17 -8.35 -8.32
CA LYS A 45 -15.01 -9.51 -7.98
C LYS A 45 -14.23 -10.80 -8.28
N ALA A 46 -14.26 -11.73 -7.33
CA ALA A 46 -13.59 -13.02 -7.43
C ALA A 46 -14.42 -14.14 -6.80
N ASN A 47 -14.25 -15.38 -7.28
CA ASN A 47 -14.92 -16.54 -6.71
C ASN A 47 -14.50 -16.76 -5.23
N PRO A 48 -15.43 -17.05 -4.30
CA PRO A 48 -15.12 -17.36 -2.90
C PRO A 48 -13.98 -18.38 -2.70
N LYS A 49 -13.93 -19.46 -3.50
CA LYS A 49 -12.88 -20.49 -3.43
C LYS A 49 -11.49 -19.91 -3.74
N LEU A 50 -11.40 -18.98 -4.68
CA LEU A 50 -10.16 -18.29 -5.01
C LEU A 50 -9.73 -17.38 -3.86
N VAL A 51 -10.68 -16.70 -3.22
CA VAL A 51 -10.43 -15.85 -2.04
C VAL A 51 -9.92 -16.68 -0.87
N GLU A 52 -10.52 -17.83 -0.60
CA GLU A 52 -10.06 -18.78 0.42
C GLU A 52 -8.63 -19.27 0.16
N MET A 53 -8.30 -19.60 -1.09
CA MET A 53 -6.96 -20.05 -1.46
C MET A 53 -5.88 -18.97 -1.24
N LEU A 54 -6.22 -17.72 -1.53
CA LEU A 54 -5.33 -16.56 -1.35
C LEU A 54 -5.25 -16.11 0.12
N ASN A 55 -6.30 -16.38 0.90
CA ASN A 55 -6.49 -15.95 2.28
C ASN A 55 -6.04 -14.49 2.54
N PRO A 56 -6.60 -13.49 1.83
CA PRO A 56 -6.23 -12.10 2.00
C PRO A 56 -6.85 -11.55 3.28
N VAL A 57 -6.09 -11.48 4.37
CA VAL A 57 -6.64 -11.03 5.67
C VAL A 57 -7.16 -9.59 5.61
N LEU A 58 -6.49 -8.72 4.86
CA LEU A 58 -6.94 -7.33 4.65
C LEU A 58 -8.02 -7.19 3.56
N LYS A 59 -8.46 -8.30 2.95
CA LYS A 59 -9.31 -8.34 1.75
C LYS A 59 -8.73 -7.55 0.56
N VAL A 60 -7.41 -7.36 0.52
CA VAL A 60 -6.70 -6.67 -0.57
C VAL A 60 -5.84 -7.66 -1.34
N VAL A 61 -5.96 -7.63 -2.67
CA VAL A 61 -5.18 -8.44 -3.61
C VAL A 61 -4.46 -7.56 -4.62
N VAL A 62 -3.43 -8.12 -5.22
CA VAL A 62 -2.77 -7.57 -6.39
C VAL A 62 -3.09 -8.45 -7.57
N VAL A 63 -3.69 -7.84 -8.59
CA VAL A 63 -3.84 -8.43 -9.92
C VAL A 63 -2.70 -7.89 -10.79
N ARG A 64 -1.74 -8.75 -11.11
CA ARG A 64 -0.60 -8.46 -11.97
C ARG A 64 -0.91 -8.88 -13.39
N ILE A 65 -0.82 -7.95 -14.32
CA ILE A 65 -1.03 -8.18 -15.75
C ILE A 65 0.27 -7.91 -16.48
N TRP A 66 0.68 -8.84 -17.33
CA TRP A 66 1.88 -8.69 -18.16
C TRP A 66 1.50 -8.03 -19.49
N LYS A 67 2.00 -6.81 -19.74
CA LYS A 67 1.82 -6.12 -21.03
C LYS A 67 2.67 -6.78 -22.11
N ASN A 68 3.94 -7.02 -21.77
CA ASN A 68 4.87 -7.69 -22.64
C ASN A 68 5.87 -8.48 -21.79
N ARG A 69 5.84 -9.81 -21.92
CA ARG A 69 6.73 -10.70 -21.17
C ARG A 69 8.20 -10.54 -21.57
N ALA A 70 8.49 -10.10 -22.79
CA ALA A 70 9.86 -9.92 -23.26
C ALA A 70 10.57 -8.74 -22.57
N ASN A 71 9.86 -7.64 -22.29
CA ASN A 71 10.42 -6.42 -21.70
C ASN A 71 10.22 -6.30 -20.19
N ASN A 72 9.70 -7.35 -19.53
CA ASN A 72 9.31 -7.32 -18.11
C ASN A 72 8.31 -6.19 -17.76
N GLU A 73 7.54 -5.72 -18.73
CA GLU A 73 6.58 -4.65 -18.52
C GLU A 73 5.30 -5.23 -17.89
N LYS A 74 5.11 -4.92 -16.61
CA LYS A 74 4.00 -5.42 -15.79
C LYS A 74 3.20 -4.28 -15.20
N VAL A 75 1.89 -4.46 -15.14
CA VAL A 75 0.95 -3.57 -14.46
C VAL A 75 0.42 -4.28 -13.23
N ASN A 76 0.63 -3.68 -12.06
CA ASN A 76 0.02 -4.14 -10.81
C ASN A 76 -1.23 -3.32 -10.53
N ILE A 77 -2.36 -3.99 -10.37
CA ILE A 77 -3.62 -3.41 -9.93
C ILE A 77 -3.85 -3.88 -8.50
N VAL A 78 -3.83 -2.94 -7.55
CA VAL A 78 -4.22 -3.22 -6.16
C VAL A 78 -5.73 -3.04 -6.07
N ALA A 79 -6.43 -4.05 -5.58
CA ALA A 79 -7.88 -4.03 -5.47
C ALA A 79 -8.38 -4.68 -4.18
N LYS A 80 -9.50 -4.19 -3.67
CA LYS A 80 -10.30 -4.80 -2.61
C LYS A 80 -11.19 -5.88 -3.21
N VAL A 81 -11.11 -7.09 -2.65
CA VAL A 81 -11.86 -8.24 -3.14
C VAL A 81 -13.29 -8.19 -2.62
N VAL A 82 -14.23 -8.39 -3.53
CA VAL A 82 -15.64 -8.69 -3.28
C VAL A 82 -15.90 -10.10 -3.78
N GLU A 83 -16.51 -10.92 -2.95
CA GLU A 83 -16.81 -12.32 -3.28
C GLU A 83 -18.05 -12.39 -4.18
N ASP A 84 -17.96 -13.15 -5.27
CA ASP A 84 -19.06 -13.40 -6.19
C ASP A 84 -19.05 -14.87 -6.62
N ALA A 85 -20.06 -15.63 -6.15
CA ALA A 85 -20.17 -17.06 -6.38
C ALA A 85 -20.53 -17.44 -7.83
N SER A 86 -20.97 -16.47 -8.65
CA SER A 86 -21.33 -16.71 -10.05
C SER A 86 -20.13 -16.89 -10.98
N LEU A 87 -18.91 -16.57 -10.51
CA LEU A 87 -17.71 -16.53 -11.33
C LEU A 87 -16.95 -17.86 -11.32
N ASP A 88 -16.26 -18.15 -12.42
CA ASP A 88 -15.31 -19.26 -12.47
C ASP A 88 -14.09 -19.02 -11.58
N MET A 89 -13.47 -20.09 -11.10
CA MET A 89 -12.34 -20.07 -10.17
C MET A 89 -11.11 -19.33 -10.71
N GLN A 90 -10.96 -19.24 -12.03
CA GLN A 90 -9.84 -18.58 -12.70
C GLN A 90 -10.21 -17.22 -13.28
N THR A 91 -11.40 -16.69 -13.02
CA THR A 91 -11.85 -15.41 -13.58
C THR A 91 -11.91 -14.35 -12.49
N VAL A 92 -11.32 -13.18 -12.77
CA VAL A 92 -11.38 -12.00 -11.89
C VAL A 92 -11.98 -10.85 -12.67
N LEU A 93 -13.03 -10.24 -12.13
CA LEU A 93 -13.65 -9.06 -12.70
C LEU A 93 -13.03 -7.81 -12.11
N VAL A 94 -12.67 -6.87 -12.97
CA VAL A 94 -12.16 -5.54 -12.61
C VAL A 94 -12.93 -4.48 -13.41
N PRO A 95 -12.91 -3.20 -13.01
CA PRO A 95 -13.57 -2.16 -13.80
C PRO A 95 -13.00 -2.08 -15.21
N GLU A 96 -13.87 -2.05 -16.21
CA GLU A 96 -13.46 -1.95 -17.61
C GLU A 96 -12.70 -0.64 -17.89
N ALA A 97 -13.15 0.47 -17.30
CA ALA A 97 -12.51 1.77 -17.44
C ALA A 97 -11.04 1.76 -16.96
N LEU A 98 -10.75 1.01 -15.88
CA LEU A 98 -9.39 0.85 -15.38
C LEU A 98 -8.49 0.07 -16.36
N LEU A 99 -9.01 -1.01 -16.95
CA LEU A 99 -8.25 -1.82 -17.91
C LEU A 99 -8.00 -1.04 -19.21
N ARG A 100 -9.01 -0.34 -19.73
CA ARG A 100 -8.85 0.51 -20.92
C ARG A 100 -7.80 1.60 -20.70
N GLU A 101 -7.81 2.27 -19.55
CA GLU A 101 -6.85 3.33 -19.24
C GLU A 101 -5.42 2.80 -19.06
N LYS A 102 -5.23 1.67 -18.35
CA LYS A 102 -3.89 1.16 -18.04
C LYS A 102 -3.28 0.31 -19.16
N LEU A 103 -4.11 -0.48 -19.84
CA LEU A 103 -3.67 -1.53 -20.76
C LEU A 103 -4.24 -1.37 -22.18
N GLY A 104 -5.30 -0.57 -22.38
CA GLY A 104 -5.96 -0.42 -23.68
C GLY A 104 -6.76 -1.65 -24.13
N VAL A 105 -6.94 -2.65 -23.25
CA VAL A 105 -7.64 -3.91 -23.54
C VAL A 105 -8.80 -4.12 -22.58
N VAL A 106 -9.78 -4.94 -22.97
CA VAL A 106 -10.94 -5.31 -22.15
C VAL A 106 -10.71 -6.62 -21.39
N GLU A 107 -9.88 -7.51 -21.94
CA GLU A 107 -9.51 -8.77 -21.31
C GLU A 107 -7.98 -8.92 -21.30
N ALA A 108 -7.45 -9.53 -20.25
CA ALA A 108 -6.02 -9.83 -20.15
C ALA A 108 -5.78 -11.10 -19.34
N ILE A 109 -4.66 -11.79 -19.61
CA ILE A 109 -4.18 -12.88 -18.77
C ILE A 109 -3.26 -12.29 -17.70
N GLY A 110 -3.50 -12.66 -16.45
CA GLY A 110 -2.75 -12.15 -15.31
C GLY A 110 -2.54 -13.17 -14.22
N GLU A 111 -1.99 -12.67 -13.12
CA GLU A 111 -1.74 -13.39 -11.89
C GLU A 111 -2.44 -12.63 -10.76
N ILE A 112 -3.16 -13.33 -9.90
CA ILE A 112 -3.68 -12.78 -8.67
C ILE A 112 -2.90 -13.33 -7.49
N PHE A 113 -2.57 -12.45 -6.55
CA PHE A 113 -1.96 -12.83 -5.29
C PHE A 113 -2.35 -11.86 -4.18
N ARG A 114 -2.20 -12.30 -2.93
CA ARG A 114 -2.43 -11.46 -1.76
C ARG A 114 -1.45 -10.28 -1.73
N ALA A 115 -1.93 -9.07 -1.47
CA ALA A 115 -1.08 -7.88 -1.44
C ALA A 115 -0.13 -7.90 -0.22
N PRO A 116 1.21 -8.00 -0.39
CA PRO A 116 2.14 -7.92 0.74
C PRO A 116 2.28 -6.48 1.29
N ALA A 117 2.15 -5.50 0.39
CA ALA A 117 2.06 -4.10 0.74
C ALA A 117 1.28 -3.36 -0.35
N PHE A 118 0.62 -2.27 0.04
CA PHE A 118 -0.07 -1.37 -0.88
C PHE A 118 -0.02 0.07 -0.38
N GLN A 119 -0.47 0.99 -1.23
CA GLN A 119 -0.36 2.42 -1.02
C GLN A 119 -1.74 3.06 -1.16
N ILE A 120 -2.08 3.95 -0.24
CA ILE A 120 -3.30 4.75 -0.25
C ILE A 120 -2.92 6.21 0.02
N ARG A 121 -3.50 7.15 -0.73
CA ARG A 121 -3.35 8.58 -0.47
C ARG A 121 -4.47 9.08 0.41
N VAL A 122 -4.12 9.86 1.42
CA VAL A 122 -5.07 10.43 2.38
C VAL A 122 -4.84 11.93 2.44
N SER A 123 -5.92 12.69 2.32
CA SER A 123 -5.88 14.17 2.29
C SER A 123 -6.97 14.78 3.16
N GLY A 124 -6.79 16.05 3.52
CA GLY A 124 -7.83 16.82 4.23
C GLY A 124 -7.99 16.41 5.69
N ALA A 125 -9.23 16.15 6.12
CA ALA A 125 -9.57 15.90 7.52
C ALA A 125 -8.94 14.60 8.07
N GLU A 126 -8.91 13.54 7.27
CA GLU A 126 -8.31 12.25 7.66
C GLU A 126 -6.79 12.40 7.85
N ALA A 127 -6.12 13.11 6.95
CA ALA A 127 -4.68 13.39 7.05
C ALA A 127 -4.36 14.25 8.28
N SER A 128 -5.21 15.24 8.57
CA SER A 128 -5.03 16.11 9.75
C SER A 128 -5.06 15.34 11.07
N ARG A 129 -5.79 14.21 11.15
CA ARG A 129 -5.81 13.34 12.34
C ARG A 129 -4.51 12.57 12.55
N LEU A 130 -3.69 12.43 11.52
CA LEU A 130 -2.39 11.73 11.60
C LEU A 130 -1.25 12.66 12.00
N VAL A 131 -1.45 13.98 11.87
CA VAL A 131 -0.46 14.98 12.29
C VAL A 131 -0.33 14.96 13.81
N GLY A 132 0.90 14.96 14.30
CA GLY A 132 1.21 14.90 15.73
C GLY A 132 1.38 13.48 16.28
N LEU A 133 0.96 12.44 15.54
CA LEU A 133 1.28 11.06 15.90
C LEU A 133 2.78 10.77 15.73
N ARG A 134 3.29 9.80 16.48
CA ARG A 134 4.70 9.42 16.49
C ARG A 134 4.92 8.04 15.88
N ILE A 135 6.16 7.74 15.51
CA ILE A 135 6.56 6.36 15.18
C ILE A 135 6.34 5.49 16.42
N GLY A 136 5.61 4.38 16.25
CA GLY A 136 5.18 3.46 17.30
C GLY A 136 3.71 3.64 17.69
N ASP A 137 3.09 4.78 17.35
CA ASP A 137 1.68 4.99 17.62
C ASP A 137 0.81 4.15 16.68
N LYS A 138 -0.39 3.83 17.17
CA LYS A 138 -1.40 3.06 16.44
C LYS A 138 -2.62 3.91 16.17
N PHE A 139 -3.19 3.76 14.98
CA PHE A 139 -4.45 4.37 14.60
C PHE A 139 -5.37 3.35 13.95
N ASP A 140 -6.66 3.68 13.90
CA ASP A 140 -7.67 2.81 13.31
C ASP A 140 -7.60 2.84 11.77
N GLY A 141 -7.56 1.66 11.15
CA GLY A 141 -7.51 1.49 9.69
C GLY A 141 -8.77 1.97 8.98
N SER A 142 -9.86 2.21 9.71
CA SER A 142 -11.09 2.81 9.16
C SER A 142 -10.83 4.15 8.47
N LEU A 143 -9.83 4.91 8.93
CA LEU A 143 -9.38 6.17 8.31
C LEU A 143 -8.90 6.01 6.87
N ILE A 144 -8.56 4.79 6.44
CA ILE A 144 -8.07 4.50 5.08
C ILE A 144 -8.95 3.46 4.36
N GLY A 145 -10.16 3.20 4.86
CA GLY A 145 -11.10 2.24 4.26
C GLY A 145 -10.79 0.76 4.55
N LEU A 146 -9.91 0.48 5.53
CA LEU A 146 -9.64 -0.87 6.04
C LEU A 146 -10.46 -1.11 7.31
N ASN A 147 -11.35 -2.10 7.28
CA ASN A 147 -12.18 -2.42 8.44
C ASN A 147 -11.47 -3.41 9.36
N ASN A 148 -11.64 -3.26 10.68
CA ASN A 148 -11.18 -4.20 11.71
C ASN A 148 -9.65 -4.40 11.77
N VAL A 149 -8.87 -3.38 11.41
CA VAL A 149 -7.41 -3.44 11.39
C VAL A 149 -6.84 -2.20 12.08
N GLN A 150 -5.90 -2.39 12.99
CA GLN A 150 -5.09 -1.29 13.52
C GLN A 150 -3.82 -1.13 12.69
N LEU A 151 -3.39 0.11 12.48
CA LEU A 151 -2.17 0.43 11.74
C LEU A 151 -1.16 1.04 12.70
N GLU A 152 0.00 0.42 12.81
CA GLU A 152 1.12 0.95 13.58
C GLU A 152 2.07 1.70 12.68
N ILE A 153 2.41 2.93 13.04
CA ILE A 153 3.37 3.76 12.31
C ILE A 153 4.78 3.24 12.59
N ARG A 154 5.50 2.83 11.54
CA ARG A 154 6.88 2.30 11.63
C ARG A 154 7.94 3.24 11.07
N GLY A 155 7.53 4.34 10.42
CA GLY A 155 8.43 5.36 9.91
C GLY A 155 7.79 6.15 8.78
N GLY A 156 8.61 6.85 8.03
CA GLY A 156 8.16 7.67 6.91
C GLY A 156 9.29 8.44 6.26
N SER A 157 8.93 9.26 5.29
CA SER A 157 9.85 10.10 4.54
C SER A 157 9.29 11.51 4.35
N ASP A 158 10.17 12.48 4.53
CA ASP A 158 9.93 13.90 4.30
C ASP A 158 9.88 14.24 2.80
N LEU A 159 9.34 15.41 2.45
CA LEU A 159 9.31 15.94 1.07
C LEU A 159 10.70 15.96 0.41
N ALA A 160 11.74 16.28 1.17
CA ALA A 160 13.12 16.29 0.68
C ALA A 160 13.77 14.89 0.64
N GLY A 161 13.01 13.82 0.90
CA GLY A 161 13.49 12.44 0.89
C GLY A 161 14.26 12.02 2.16
N PHE A 162 14.26 12.84 3.21
CA PHE A 162 14.89 12.47 4.48
C PHE A 162 14.02 11.46 5.24
N PRO A 163 14.59 10.35 5.73
CA PRO A 163 13.83 9.38 6.50
C PRO A 163 13.55 9.90 7.92
N MET A 164 12.41 9.49 8.46
CA MET A 164 12.11 9.67 9.88
C MET A 164 12.89 8.67 10.74
N ARG A 165 13.18 9.08 11.98
CA ARG A 165 13.89 8.26 12.96
C ARG A 165 13.26 8.36 14.34
N ILE A 166 13.01 7.19 14.95
CA ILE A 166 12.35 7.07 16.26
C ILE A 166 13.16 7.70 17.41
N ASP A 167 14.49 7.68 17.33
CA ASP A 167 15.37 8.19 18.40
C ASP A 167 15.35 9.72 18.55
N ILE A 168 14.75 10.45 17.60
CA ILE A 168 14.73 11.91 17.58
C ILE A 168 13.29 12.37 17.78
N SER A 169 13.01 12.93 18.94
CA SER A 169 11.66 13.38 19.27
C SER A 169 11.28 14.68 18.57
N GLY A 170 10.03 14.76 18.14
CA GLY A 170 9.39 15.98 17.64
C GLY A 170 9.46 16.13 16.11
N PRO A 171 8.72 17.10 15.55
CA PRO A 171 8.65 17.35 14.11
C PRO A 171 9.86 18.17 13.61
N VAL A 172 11.08 17.76 13.97
CA VAL A 172 12.32 18.52 13.73
C VAL A 172 13.23 17.84 12.70
N LYS A 173 14.04 18.66 12.02
CA LYS A 173 15.18 18.19 11.20
C LYS A 173 16.46 18.37 11.98
N LYS A 174 17.25 17.30 12.14
CA LYS A 174 18.49 17.35 12.91
C LYS A 174 19.63 16.61 12.20
N TYR A 175 20.82 17.20 12.22
CA TYR A 175 22.04 16.52 11.80
C TYR A 175 22.53 15.61 12.92
N VAL A 176 22.60 14.32 12.67
CA VAL A 176 23.08 13.31 13.62
C VAL A 176 24.21 12.50 13.03
N LEU A 177 25.17 12.09 13.86
CA LEU A 177 26.27 11.23 13.46
C LEU A 177 25.78 9.78 13.44
N LEU A 178 25.61 9.22 12.24
CA LEU A 178 25.14 7.86 12.01
C LEU A 178 26.30 6.91 11.78
N SER A 179 26.27 5.76 12.44
CA SER A 179 27.09 4.59 12.11
C SER A 179 26.34 3.60 11.22
N GLN A 180 25.02 3.48 11.41
CA GLN A 180 24.16 2.60 10.64
C GLN A 180 22.79 3.25 10.37
N GLY A 181 21.93 2.54 9.64
CA GLY A 181 20.59 3.00 9.28
C GLY A 181 19.66 3.11 10.51
N PRO A 182 18.45 3.66 10.33
CA PRO A 182 17.87 4.19 9.10
C PRO A 182 18.50 5.52 8.64
N GLY A 183 18.57 5.74 7.32
CA GLY A 183 19.09 6.97 6.69
C GLY A 183 20.59 7.02 6.41
N PHE A 184 21.32 5.97 6.76
CA PHE A 184 22.71 5.78 6.37
C PHE A 184 23.00 4.30 6.10
N ARG A 185 23.71 4.04 5.01
CA ARG A 185 24.23 2.71 4.67
C ARG A 185 25.75 2.85 4.57
N PRO A 186 26.51 2.45 5.60
CA PRO A 186 27.97 2.54 5.56
C PRO A 186 28.51 1.66 4.44
N LYS A 187 29.58 2.10 3.77
CA LYS A 187 30.29 1.32 2.76
C LYS A 187 31.47 0.56 3.34
N GLU A 188 32.05 1.09 4.40
CA GLU A 188 33.20 0.53 5.10
C GLU A 188 32.85 0.29 6.56
N ASP A 189 33.48 -0.71 7.16
CA ASP A 189 33.31 -0.97 8.58
C ASP A 189 33.86 0.20 9.41
N GLY A 190 33.12 0.59 10.46
CA GLY A 190 33.44 1.77 11.27
C GLY A 190 33.16 3.13 10.62
N GLU A 191 32.65 3.21 9.37
CA GLU A 191 32.29 4.49 8.75
C GLU A 191 31.18 5.18 9.55
N ARG A 192 31.40 6.45 9.93
CA ARG A 192 30.38 7.30 10.56
C ARG A 192 30.24 8.59 9.79
N ARG A 193 29.00 9.01 9.56
CA ARG A 193 28.71 10.24 8.80
C ARG A 193 27.62 11.07 9.45
N ARG A 194 27.82 12.39 9.49
CA ARG A 194 26.74 13.32 9.85
C ARG A 194 25.75 13.38 8.70
N LYS A 195 24.50 13.03 8.97
CA LYS A 195 23.39 13.06 8.02
C LYS A 195 22.21 13.81 8.61
N LEU A 196 21.47 14.50 7.75
CA LEU A 196 20.21 15.12 8.11
C LEU A 196 19.12 14.06 8.13
N VAL A 197 18.34 14.02 9.21
CA VAL A 197 17.21 13.12 9.38
C VAL A 197 16.03 13.88 9.96
N ARG A 198 14.82 13.31 9.83
CA ARG A 198 13.60 13.83 10.43
C ARG A 198 13.31 13.10 11.75
N GLY A 199 12.73 13.81 12.70
CA GLY A 199 12.26 13.22 13.95
C GLY A 199 11.09 12.24 13.76
N ASP A 200 10.60 11.74 14.89
CA ASP A 200 9.60 10.68 14.99
C ASP A 200 8.15 11.16 14.81
N THR A 201 7.92 12.46 14.90
CA THR A 201 6.57 13.03 14.94
C THR A 201 6.13 13.42 13.53
N ILE A 202 4.90 13.04 13.18
CA ILE A 202 4.30 13.34 11.89
C ILE A 202 3.93 14.81 11.82
N SER A 203 4.36 15.46 10.74
CA SER A 203 4.15 16.87 10.44
C SER A 203 3.68 17.03 9.00
N GLU A 204 3.20 18.22 8.63
CA GLU A 204 2.74 18.52 7.26
C GLU A 204 3.82 18.37 6.19
N ASP A 205 5.11 18.47 6.54
CA ASP A 205 6.22 18.28 5.58
C ASP A 205 6.39 16.81 5.12
N ILE A 206 5.76 15.86 5.81
CA ILE A 206 5.88 14.43 5.51
C ILE A 206 5.06 14.08 4.27
N VAL A 207 5.65 13.28 3.39
CA VAL A 207 4.97 12.83 2.16
C VAL A 207 4.55 11.37 2.25
N GLN A 208 5.35 10.52 2.90
CA GLN A 208 5.07 9.09 3.01
C GLN A 208 5.10 8.64 4.46
N ILE A 209 4.08 7.88 4.87
CA ILE A 209 4.00 7.22 6.18
C ILE A 209 4.02 5.71 5.94
N ASN A 210 4.94 5.01 6.59
CA ASN A 210 5.04 3.55 6.54
C ASN A 210 4.32 2.95 7.75
N THR A 211 3.39 2.05 7.49
CA THR A 211 2.56 1.42 8.51
C THR A 211 2.56 -0.10 8.36
N VAL A 212 2.37 -0.79 9.48
CA VAL A 212 2.19 -2.24 9.53
C VAL A 212 0.79 -2.53 10.05
N ALA A 213 0.07 -3.39 9.35
CA ALA A 213 -1.23 -3.88 9.77
C ALA A 213 -1.12 -4.84 10.95
N ILE A 214 -1.84 -4.52 12.02
CA ILE A 214 -2.04 -5.34 13.20
C ILE A 214 -3.51 -5.75 13.22
N LEU A 215 -3.76 -7.05 13.18
CA LEU A 215 -5.11 -7.58 13.25
C LEU A 215 -5.65 -7.38 14.65
N SER A 216 -6.72 -6.59 14.75
CA SER A 216 -7.53 -6.52 15.96
C SER A 216 -8.18 -7.90 16.11
N LYS A 217 -7.74 -8.70 17.09
CA LYS A 217 -8.51 -9.90 17.47
C LYS A 217 -9.84 -9.39 18.01
N SER A 218 -10.91 -9.56 17.23
CA SER A 218 -12.28 -9.54 17.76
C SER A 218 -12.57 -10.89 18.39
#